data_AF-A0A7C4SF76-F1
#
_entry.id   AF-A0A7C4SF76-F1
#
_cell.length_a   1.000
_cell.length_b   1.000
_cell.length_c   1.000
_cell.angle_alpha   90.00
_cell.angle_beta   90.00
_cell.angle_gamma   90.00
#
_symmetry.space_group_name_H-M   'P 1'
#
loop_
_entity.id
_entity.type
_entity.pdbx_description
1 polymer ?
#
loop_
_entity_poly.entity_id
_entity_poly.type
_entity_poly.pdbx_seq_one_letter_code
_entity_poly.pdbx_strand_id
1 'polypeptide(L)'
;MPMKMRTKIGITGVGIAWLLAACQTGAPSTPPTLTASPIPPQQAPTPTFTPAPPILQGPFAVVLVQPADQLNVRAGPGPDQPILATLPPNASGLFLTGREQTVQGARWVEVRLPDGRIGWVNAMFLTQEVSLQAFCADPQVSALLDRLESAIRERNGPALAALISPVHGLRIHVSRLSDGVLIRPDQAAQLFTDETPIHWGVHPASAMEIVGPFRQAVLPDLLDVIDRPHERHCGLLVPPVTYQPAWPEAYQAFNFYSLHRPGTPGNELDWRTWVVGVAYENGRPYVAVLMQFFWEP
;
A
#
# COMPACT_ATOMS: atom_id res chain seq x y z
N MET A 1 40.38 -39.03 0.66
CA MET A 1 40.52 -40.36 0.03
C MET A 1 39.13 -40.93 -0.24
N PRO A 2 38.62 -40.94 -1.48
CA PRO A 2 37.39 -41.66 -1.81
C PRO A 2 37.71 -43.01 -2.46
N MET A 3 37.05 -44.05 -1.94
CA MET A 3 37.18 -45.44 -2.35
C MET A 3 36.25 -45.75 -3.53
N LYS A 4 36.83 -46.30 -4.60
CA LYS A 4 36.14 -46.83 -5.79
C LYS A 4 35.35 -48.10 -5.44
N MET A 5 34.20 -48.30 -6.08
CA MET A 5 33.80 -49.63 -6.57
C MET A 5 33.06 -49.53 -7.90
N ARG A 6 33.60 -50.27 -8.88
CA ARG A 6 33.09 -50.55 -10.23
C ARG A 6 32.02 -51.64 -10.15
N THR A 7 31.11 -51.74 -11.13
CA THR A 7 30.65 -53.01 -11.74
C THR A 7 30.06 -52.73 -13.15
N LYS A 8 29.98 -53.79 -13.96
CA LYS A 8 30.22 -53.94 -15.41
C LYS A 8 29.03 -53.69 -16.37
N ILE A 9 29.43 -53.68 -17.64
CA ILE A 9 28.78 -53.50 -18.95
C ILE A 9 28.10 -54.79 -19.49
N GLY A 10 27.11 -54.64 -20.38
CA GLY A 10 26.71 -55.59 -21.44
C GLY A 10 25.36 -55.19 -22.09
N ILE A 11 25.28 -54.53 -23.25
CA ILE A 11 25.45 -54.94 -24.67
C ILE A 11 24.22 -55.67 -25.28
N THR A 12 23.48 -54.89 -26.10
CA THR A 12 22.77 -55.13 -27.38
C THR A 12 22.08 -56.45 -27.74
N GLY A 13 20.90 -56.32 -28.37
CA GLY A 13 20.36 -57.32 -29.32
C GLY A 13 19.05 -56.88 -29.98
N VAL A 14 19.13 -56.38 -31.22
CA VAL A 14 18.00 -56.19 -32.16
C VAL A 14 17.83 -57.48 -32.96
N GLY A 15 16.60 -57.97 -33.13
CA GLY A 15 16.29 -59.16 -33.91
C GLY A 15 15.03 -58.97 -34.76
N ILE A 16 15.24 -58.86 -36.07
CA ILE A 16 14.25 -58.93 -37.14
C ILE A 16 14.19 -60.39 -37.61
N ALA A 17 13.01 -60.96 -37.81
CA ALA A 17 12.84 -62.16 -38.65
C ALA A 17 11.44 -62.21 -39.28
N TRP A 18 11.44 -62.50 -40.58
CA TRP A 18 10.32 -62.61 -41.50
C TRP A 18 9.85 -64.07 -41.69
N LEU A 19 8.64 -64.18 -42.26
CA LEU A 19 8.05 -65.27 -43.08
C LEU A 19 7.55 -66.55 -42.38
N LEU A 20 6.27 -66.87 -42.59
CA LEU A 20 5.85 -67.83 -43.63
C LEU A 20 4.33 -67.79 -43.84
N ALA A 21 3.93 -67.94 -45.10
CA ALA A 21 2.55 -68.04 -45.57
C ALA A 21 2.02 -69.47 -45.47
N ALA A 22 0.73 -69.62 -45.16
CA ALA A 22 -0.02 -70.84 -45.44
C ALA A 22 -1.44 -70.47 -45.93
N CYS A 23 -1.80 -71.02 -47.08
CA CYS A 23 -3.09 -70.91 -47.76
C CYS A 23 -4.13 -71.76 -47.01
N GLN A 24 -5.29 -71.22 -46.64
CA GLN A 24 -6.51 -72.02 -46.43
C GLN A 24 -7.76 -71.32 -46.96
N THR A 25 -8.56 -72.15 -47.59
CA THR A 25 -9.75 -71.95 -48.40
C THR A 25 -10.95 -71.41 -47.63
N GLY A 26 -11.73 -70.52 -48.26
CA GLY A 26 -12.88 -69.86 -47.65
C GLY A 26 -14.08 -70.76 -47.37
N ALA A 27 -14.83 -70.37 -46.33
CA ALA A 27 -16.24 -70.70 -46.12
C ALA A 27 -17.01 -69.37 -45.93
N PRO A 28 -18.22 -69.22 -46.48
CA PRO A 28 -18.99 -67.98 -46.36
C PRO A 28 -19.58 -67.87 -44.95
N SER A 29 -19.03 -67.00 -44.12
CA SER A 29 -19.64 -66.63 -42.84
C SER A 29 -20.45 -65.34 -43.00
N THR A 30 -21.73 -65.43 -42.65
CA THR A 30 -22.67 -64.32 -42.57
C THR A 30 -22.13 -63.18 -41.70
N PRO A 31 -22.29 -61.91 -42.09
CA PRO A 31 -21.84 -60.79 -41.27
C PRO A 31 -22.63 -60.75 -39.95
N PRO A 32 -21.97 -60.49 -38.81
CA PRO A 32 -22.68 -60.28 -37.55
C PRO A 32 -23.51 -59.00 -37.66
N THR A 33 -24.77 -59.07 -37.25
CA THR A 33 -25.64 -57.91 -37.04
C THR A 33 -24.98 -57.01 -35.99
N LEU A 34 -24.59 -55.80 -36.39
CA LEU A 34 -24.09 -54.77 -35.48
C LEU A 34 -25.23 -54.33 -34.57
N THR A 35 -25.24 -54.82 -33.33
CA THR A 35 -26.07 -54.25 -32.26
C THR A 35 -25.56 -52.83 -31.98
N ALA A 36 -26.39 -51.82 -32.23
CA ALA A 36 -26.04 -50.43 -31.95
C ALA A 36 -25.84 -50.23 -30.43
N SER A 37 -24.64 -49.84 -30.02
CA SER A 37 -24.38 -49.35 -28.66
C SER A 37 -25.13 -48.03 -28.43
N PRO A 38 -25.68 -47.78 -27.23
CA PRO A 38 -26.31 -46.51 -26.91
C PRO A 38 -25.28 -45.36 -26.95
N ILE A 39 -25.62 -44.29 -27.65
CA ILE A 39 -24.82 -43.06 -27.73
C ILE A 39 -24.79 -42.41 -26.34
N PRO A 40 -23.62 -42.07 -25.78
CA PRO A 40 -23.52 -41.31 -24.54
C PRO A 40 -24.22 -39.95 -24.69
N PRO A 41 -24.97 -39.46 -23.70
CA PRO A 41 -25.62 -38.16 -23.79
C PRO A 41 -24.58 -37.06 -24.04
N GLN A 42 -24.71 -36.37 -25.16
CA GLN A 42 -23.86 -35.24 -25.54
C GLN A 42 -24.06 -34.12 -24.51
N GLN A 43 -23.05 -33.86 -23.68
CA GLN A 43 -23.07 -32.74 -22.74
C GLN A 43 -23.18 -31.43 -23.54
N ALA A 44 -24.17 -30.61 -23.21
CA ALA A 44 -24.30 -29.27 -23.75
C ALA A 44 -23.01 -28.47 -23.47
N PRO A 45 -22.53 -27.62 -24.39
CA PRO A 45 -21.34 -26.81 -24.15
C PRO A 45 -21.57 -25.94 -22.92
N THR A 46 -20.70 -26.10 -21.92
CA THR A 46 -20.65 -25.24 -20.74
C THR A 46 -20.53 -23.79 -21.21
N PRO A 47 -21.34 -22.85 -20.72
CA PRO A 47 -21.15 -21.44 -21.07
C PRO A 47 -19.76 -21.02 -20.63
N THR A 48 -18.89 -20.70 -21.60
CA THR A 48 -17.61 -20.07 -21.33
C THR A 48 -17.92 -18.69 -20.78
N PHE A 49 -17.74 -18.48 -19.47
CA PHE A 49 -17.77 -17.15 -18.89
C PHE A 49 -16.58 -16.37 -19.46
N THR A 50 -16.81 -15.55 -20.48
CA THR A 50 -15.84 -14.54 -20.88
C THR A 50 -15.64 -13.61 -19.69
N PRO A 51 -14.45 -13.52 -19.08
CA PRO A 51 -14.23 -12.59 -17.98
C PRO A 51 -14.53 -11.17 -18.48
N ALA A 52 -15.33 -10.43 -17.72
CA ALA A 52 -15.57 -9.02 -18.00
C ALA A 52 -14.22 -8.30 -18.16
N PRO A 53 -14.10 -7.34 -19.10
CA PRO A 53 -12.87 -6.58 -19.23
C PRO A 53 -12.49 -5.97 -17.87
N PRO A 54 -11.21 -6.05 -17.46
CA PRO A 54 -10.77 -5.51 -16.18
C PRO A 54 -11.18 -4.04 -16.09
N ILE A 55 -12.00 -3.71 -15.09
CA ILE A 55 -12.38 -2.33 -14.80
C ILE A 55 -11.14 -1.66 -14.24
N LEU A 56 -10.63 -0.67 -14.97
CA LEU A 56 -9.52 0.13 -14.49
C LEU A 56 -9.97 0.97 -13.29
N GLN A 57 -9.25 0.87 -12.17
CA GLN A 57 -9.53 1.60 -10.95
C GLN A 57 -8.50 2.72 -10.79
N GLY A 58 -8.94 3.97 -10.58
CA GLY A 58 -8.03 5.10 -10.42
C GLY A 58 -8.65 6.43 -10.86
N PRO A 59 -7.84 7.50 -10.93
CA PRO A 59 -6.37 7.47 -10.94
C PRO A 59 -5.71 7.28 -9.55
N PHE A 60 -4.44 6.85 -9.54
CA PHE A 60 -3.57 6.66 -8.39
C PHE A 60 -2.21 7.35 -8.60
N ALA A 61 -1.66 7.87 -7.50
CA ALA A 61 -0.38 8.56 -7.47
C ALA A 61 0.61 7.87 -6.53
N VAL A 62 1.90 8.09 -6.80
CA VAL A 62 3.00 7.62 -5.98
C VAL A 62 3.08 8.42 -4.68
N VAL A 63 3.37 7.71 -3.59
CA VAL A 63 3.53 8.28 -2.26
C VAL A 63 4.59 7.49 -1.48
N LEU A 64 5.15 8.09 -0.43
CA LEU A 64 6.16 7.51 0.46
C LEU A 64 7.50 7.16 -0.19
N VAL A 65 7.76 7.70 -1.39
CA VAL A 65 9.07 7.59 -2.07
C VAL A 65 9.84 8.88 -1.83
N GLN A 66 11.10 8.79 -1.42
CA GLN A 66 11.92 9.98 -1.13
C GLN A 66 12.34 10.71 -2.41
N PRO A 67 12.65 12.02 -2.36
CA PRO A 67 13.02 12.83 -3.53
C PRO A 67 14.13 12.25 -4.42
N ALA A 68 15.09 11.55 -3.82
CA ALA A 68 16.22 10.94 -4.52
C ALA A 68 15.97 9.49 -4.99
N ASP A 69 14.79 8.94 -4.67
CA ASP A 69 14.41 7.56 -4.97
C ASP A 69 13.38 7.47 -6.10
N GLN A 70 13.16 6.24 -6.57
CA GLN A 70 12.12 5.95 -7.55
C GLN A 70 11.38 4.67 -7.18
N LEU A 71 10.09 4.61 -7.52
CA LEU A 71 9.29 3.39 -7.39
C LEU A 71 9.52 2.49 -8.59
N ASN A 72 9.94 1.24 -8.34
CA ASN A 72 10.13 0.25 -9.38
C ASN A 72 8.80 -0.35 -9.84
N VAL A 73 8.59 -0.38 -11.16
CA VAL A 73 7.52 -1.12 -11.84
C VAL A 73 8.11 -2.42 -12.36
N ARG A 74 7.55 -3.56 -11.96
CA ARG A 74 8.14 -4.88 -12.17
C ARG A 74 7.31 -5.76 -13.10
N ALA A 75 7.93 -6.78 -13.68
CA ALA A 75 7.29 -7.71 -14.62
C ALA A 75 6.26 -8.65 -13.97
N GLY A 76 6.34 -8.83 -12.65
CA GLY A 76 5.43 -9.65 -11.85
C GLY A 76 5.37 -9.14 -10.41
N PRO A 77 4.50 -9.72 -9.57
CA PRO A 77 4.42 -9.37 -8.17
C PRO A 77 5.66 -9.87 -7.42
N GLY A 78 6.31 -8.99 -6.68
CA GLY A 78 7.42 -9.33 -5.78
C GLY A 78 8.71 -8.55 -6.06
N PRO A 79 9.58 -8.41 -5.04
CA PRO A 79 10.82 -7.65 -5.15
C PRO A 79 11.87 -8.31 -6.06
N ASP A 80 11.77 -9.62 -6.29
CA ASP A 80 12.73 -10.38 -7.10
C ASP A 80 12.41 -10.35 -8.61
N GLN A 81 11.30 -9.73 -9.00
CA GLN A 81 10.85 -9.68 -10.38
C GLN A 81 11.62 -8.62 -11.18
N PRO A 82 11.92 -8.84 -12.48
CA PRO A 82 12.63 -7.87 -13.31
C PRO A 82 11.96 -6.49 -13.31
N ILE A 83 12.76 -5.42 -13.27
CA ILE A 83 12.26 -4.04 -13.34
C ILE A 83 12.01 -3.69 -14.81
N LEU A 84 10.79 -3.24 -15.13
CA LEU A 84 10.36 -2.81 -16.46
C LEU A 84 10.43 -1.29 -16.64
N ALA A 85 10.20 -0.54 -15.56
CA ALA A 85 10.21 0.91 -15.54
C ALA A 85 10.42 1.43 -14.11
N THR A 86 10.64 2.73 -13.98
CA THR A 86 10.67 3.44 -12.70
C THR A 86 9.72 4.63 -12.75
N LEU A 87 9.15 4.99 -11.60
CA LEU A 87 8.24 6.12 -11.42
C LEU A 87 8.87 7.12 -10.43
N PRO A 88 8.87 8.42 -10.73
CA PRO A 88 9.30 9.44 -9.77
C PRO A 88 8.34 9.54 -8.57
N PRO A 89 8.77 10.14 -7.45
CA PRO A 89 7.97 10.28 -6.22
C PRO A 89 6.59 10.92 -6.37
N ASN A 90 6.40 11.76 -7.40
CA ASN A 90 5.17 12.49 -7.68
C ASN A 90 4.42 11.97 -8.92
N ALA A 91 4.76 10.77 -9.41
CA ALA A 91 4.08 10.20 -10.56
C ALA A 91 2.58 10.00 -10.28
N SER A 92 1.74 10.31 -11.25
CA SER A 92 0.28 10.27 -11.18
C SER A 92 -0.32 9.69 -12.47
N GLY A 93 -1.64 9.52 -12.49
CA GLY A 93 -2.37 8.97 -13.63
C GLY A 93 -2.23 7.45 -13.77
N LEU A 94 -1.90 6.74 -12.70
CA LEU A 94 -1.82 5.28 -12.70
C LEU A 94 -3.22 4.69 -12.53
N PHE A 95 -3.49 3.58 -13.22
CA PHE A 95 -4.75 2.85 -13.06
C PHE A 95 -4.48 1.41 -12.68
N LEU A 96 -5.09 0.92 -11.60
CA LEU A 96 -5.02 -0.49 -11.25
C LEU A 96 -5.82 -1.30 -12.27
N THR A 97 -5.31 -2.46 -12.66
CA THR A 97 -6.03 -3.40 -13.55
C THR A 97 -7.01 -4.30 -12.78
N GLY A 98 -7.01 -4.21 -11.45
CA GLY A 98 -7.75 -5.10 -10.56
C GLY A 98 -7.01 -6.40 -10.21
N ARG A 99 -5.85 -6.69 -10.81
CA ARG A 99 -5.01 -7.80 -10.39
C ARG A 99 -4.16 -7.40 -9.19
N GLU A 100 -4.16 -8.27 -8.19
CA GLU A 100 -3.37 -8.12 -6.98
C GLU A 100 -2.84 -9.46 -6.50
N GLN A 101 -1.70 -9.45 -5.81
CA GLN A 101 -1.12 -10.62 -5.19
C GLN A 101 -0.30 -10.23 -3.95
N THR A 102 -0.42 -11.00 -2.88
CA THR A 102 0.46 -10.86 -1.71
C THR A 102 1.70 -11.74 -1.88
N VAL A 103 2.88 -11.13 -1.85
CA VAL A 103 4.17 -11.81 -1.95
C VAL A 103 5.05 -11.34 -0.80
N GLN A 104 5.55 -12.29 0.00
CA GLN A 104 6.38 -12.02 1.19
C GLN A 104 5.74 -11.03 2.17
N GLY A 105 4.41 -11.11 2.35
CA GLY A 105 3.66 -10.22 3.24
C GLY A 105 3.37 -8.82 2.70
N ALA A 106 3.89 -8.46 1.52
CA ALA A 106 3.59 -7.20 0.84
C ALA A 106 2.50 -7.41 -0.23
N ARG A 107 1.56 -6.47 -0.33
CA ARG A 107 0.54 -6.45 -1.38
C ARG A 107 1.12 -5.80 -2.64
N TRP A 108 1.07 -6.53 -3.75
CA TRP A 108 1.46 -6.05 -5.07
C TRP A 108 0.21 -5.90 -5.93
N VAL A 109 0.16 -4.81 -6.70
CA VAL A 109 -0.94 -4.51 -7.61
C VAL A 109 -0.39 -4.28 -9.02
N GLU A 110 -1.12 -4.78 -10.01
CA GLU A 110 -0.80 -4.52 -11.42
C GLU A 110 -1.41 -3.17 -11.83
N VAL A 111 -0.57 -2.31 -12.41
CA VAL A 111 -0.89 -0.95 -12.81
C VAL A 111 -0.67 -0.77 -14.30
N ARG A 112 -1.55 0.01 -14.92
CA ARG A 112 -1.36 0.59 -16.24
C ARG A 112 -0.83 2.01 -16.08
N LEU A 113 0.33 2.26 -16.66
CA LEU A 113 1.00 3.57 -16.70
C LEU A 113 0.33 4.49 -17.74
N PRO A 114 0.54 5.82 -17.66
CA PRO A 114 0.01 6.77 -18.64
C PRO A 114 0.44 6.48 -20.09
N ASP A 115 1.63 5.91 -20.28
CA ASP A 115 2.15 5.51 -21.59
C ASP A 115 1.63 4.16 -22.11
N GLY A 116 0.73 3.53 -21.36
CA GLY A 116 0.09 2.26 -21.72
C GLY A 116 0.84 1.01 -21.27
N ARG A 117 2.06 1.11 -20.73
CA ARG A 117 2.77 -0.05 -20.17
C ARG A 117 2.02 -0.62 -18.96
N ILE A 118 2.09 -1.93 -18.77
CA ILE A 118 1.50 -2.65 -17.64
C ILE A 118 2.63 -3.29 -16.84
N GLY A 119 2.58 -3.17 -15.52
CA GLY A 119 3.52 -3.82 -14.62
C GLY A 119 3.04 -3.78 -13.17
N TRP A 120 3.84 -4.34 -12.28
CA TRP A 120 3.49 -4.55 -10.87
C TRP A 120 4.26 -3.60 -9.97
N VAL A 121 3.57 -2.99 -9.02
CA VAL A 121 4.16 -2.13 -7.99
C VAL A 121 3.67 -2.57 -6.61
N ASN A 122 4.46 -2.27 -5.58
CA ASN A 122 4.03 -2.50 -4.21
C ASN A 122 2.98 -1.44 -3.83
N ALA A 123 1.81 -1.90 -3.39
CA ALA A 123 0.65 -1.04 -3.11
C ALA A 123 0.90 -0.02 -1.99
N MET A 124 1.88 -0.26 -1.11
CA MET A 124 2.23 0.68 -0.03
C MET A 124 2.75 2.04 -0.54
N PHE A 125 3.14 2.12 -1.81
CA PHE A 125 3.64 3.36 -2.42
C PHE A 125 2.61 4.02 -3.33
N LEU A 126 1.33 3.62 -3.24
CA LEU A 126 0.25 4.19 -4.03
C LEU A 126 -0.88 4.70 -3.13
N THR A 127 -1.43 5.84 -3.49
CA THR A 127 -2.70 6.34 -2.92
C THR A 127 -3.65 6.73 -4.04
N GLN A 128 -4.95 6.64 -3.78
CA GLN A 128 -5.95 7.17 -4.71
C GLN A 128 -5.76 8.67 -4.88
N GLU A 129 -5.81 9.13 -6.12
CA GLU A 129 -5.75 10.55 -6.43
C GLU A 129 -7.11 11.20 -6.17
N VAL A 130 -7.07 12.25 -5.34
CA VAL A 130 -8.22 13.11 -5.08
C VAL A 130 -7.74 14.54 -5.28
N SER A 131 -8.45 15.32 -6.09
CA SER A 131 -8.10 16.74 -6.27
C SER A 131 -8.28 17.49 -4.95
N LEU A 132 -7.46 18.52 -4.71
CA LEU A 132 -7.57 19.32 -3.48
C LEU A 132 -8.99 19.88 -3.28
N GLN A 133 -9.64 20.32 -4.36
CA GLN A 133 -11.01 20.83 -4.29
C GLN A 133 -12.01 19.76 -3.84
N ALA A 134 -11.95 18.55 -4.40
CA ALA A 134 -12.82 17.45 -4.01
C ALA A 134 -12.54 17.01 -2.56
N PHE A 135 -11.27 16.95 -2.18
CA PHE A 135 -10.83 16.64 -0.82
C PHE A 135 -11.38 17.65 0.20
N CYS A 136 -11.24 18.96 -0.05
CA CYS A 136 -11.74 19.99 0.86
C CYS A 136 -13.27 20.01 0.96
N ALA A 137 -13.97 19.55 -0.08
CA ALA A 137 -15.43 19.49 -0.10
C ALA A 137 -16.02 18.18 0.47
N ASP A 138 -15.18 17.18 0.77
CA ASP A 138 -15.66 15.86 1.21
C ASP A 138 -16.05 15.86 2.71
N PRO A 139 -17.34 15.64 3.06
CA PRO A 139 -17.79 15.56 4.45
C PRO A 139 -17.21 14.36 5.23
N GLN A 140 -16.70 13.33 4.54
CA GLN A 140 -16.03 12.22 5.21
C GLN A 140 -14.69 12.65 5.81
N VAL A 141 -14.02 13.63 5.21
CA VAL A 141 -12.76 14.20 5.72
C VAL A 141 -13.01 15.03 6.97
N SER A 142 -14.04 15.89 6.99
CA SER A 142 -14.38 16.65 8.20
C SER A 142 -14.75 15.71 9.35
N ALA A 143 -15.58 14.69 9.09
CA ALA A 143 -15.92 13.67 10.08
C ALA A 143 -14.72 12.80 10.50
N LEU A 144 -13.71 12.61 9.65
CA LEU A 144 -12.45 11.95 10.01
C LEU A 144 -11.67 12.80 11.03
N LEU A 145 -11.54 14.10 10.79
CA LEU A 145 -10.85 15.03 11.69
C LEU A 145 -11.55 15.13 13.05
N ASP A 146 -12.88 15.22 13.08
CA ASP A 146 -13.65 15.27 14.34
C ASP A 146 -13.43 14.00 15.19
N ARG A 147 -13.42 12.83 14.52
CA ARG A 147 -13.16 11.55 15.19
C ARG A 147 -11.71 11.43 15.65
N LEU A 148 -10.75 11.95 14.88
CA LEU A 148 -9.34 11.97 15.26
C LEU A 148 -9.14 12.80 16.53
N GLU A 149 -9.66 14.03 16.55
CA GLU A 149 -9.57 14.91 17.72
C GLU A 149 -10.24 14.28 18.94
N SER A 150 -11.43 13.68 18.77
CA SER A 150 -12.13 12.97 19.85
C SER A 150 -11.32 11.79 20.37
N ALA A 151 -10.76 10.96 19.48
CA ALA A 151 -9.93 9.81 19.87
C ALA A 151 -8.68 10.23 20.65
N ILE A 152 -8.05 11.35 20.28
CA ILE A 152 -6.88 11.88 20.98
C ILE A 152 -7.27 12.46 22.35
N ARG A 153 -8.33 13.28 22.42
CA ARG A 153 -8.82 13.89 23.66
C ARG A 153 -9.25 12.84 24.69
N GLU A 154 -9.96 11.82 24.24
CA GLU A 154 -10.44 10.70 25.06
C GLU A 154 -9.36 9.65 25.32
N ARG A 155 -8.19 9.76 24.67
CA ARG A 155 -7.10 8.79 24.74
C ARG A 155 -7.55 7.38 24.35
N ASN A 156 -8.42 7.32 23.34
CA ASN A 156 -9.08 6.11 22.88
C ASN A 156 -8.26 5.47 21.74
N GLY A 157 -7.37 4.55 22.11
CA GLY A 157 -6.51 3.83 21.17
C GLY A 157 -7.27 3.05 20.09
N PRO A 158 -8.29 2.24 20.44
CA PRO A 158 -9.09 1.54 19.44
C PRO A 158 -9.81 2.48 18.46
N ALA A 159 -10.31 3.63 18.94
CA ALA A 159 -10.90 4.63 18.06
C ALA A 159 -9.85 5.22 17.10
N LEU A 160 -8.66 5.58 17.59
CA LEU A 160 -7.56 6.06 16.75
C LEU A 160 -7.16 5.02 15.70
N ALA A 161 -6.99 3.75 16.10
CA ALA A 161 -6.63 2.65 15.22
C ALA A 161 -7.59 2.50 14.02
N ALA A 162 -8.89 2.72 14.23
CA ALA A 162 -9.91 2.63 13.18
C ALA A 162 -9.86 3.78 12.15
N LEU A 163 -9.12 4.86 12.44
CA LEU A 163 -8.96 6.03 11.57
C LEU A 163 -7.67 5.96 10.74
N ILE A 164 -6.72 5.10 11.13
CA ILE A 164 -5.41 4.98 10.48
C ILE A 164 -5.53 4.23 9.15
N SER A 165 -4.79 4.66 8.14
CA SER A 165 -4.74 3.99 6.85
C SER A 165 -4.30 2.53 7.01
N PRO A 166 -5.10 1.55 6.56
CA PRO A 166 -4.73 0.14 6.66
C PRO A 166 -3.56 -0.23 5.74
N VAL A 167 -3.32 0.55 4.69
CA VAL A 167 -2.23 0.34 3.73
C VAL A 167 -0.95 1.04 4.19
N HIS A 168 -1.07 2.30 4.62
CA HIS A 168 0.10 3.16 4.86
C HIS A 168 0.54 3.21 6.33
N GLY A 169 -0.33 2.82 7.26
CA GLY A 169 -0.20 3.12 8.69
C GLY A 169 -0.25 4.63 8.97
N LEU A 170 0.12 5.02 10.18
CA LEU A 170 0.23 6.41 10.59
C LEU A 170 1.71 6.75 10.81
N ARG A 171 2.26 7.72 10.06
CA ARG A 171 3.58 8.29 10.34
C ARG A 171 3.43 9.53 11.20
N ILE A 172 4.16 9.59 12.31
CA ILE A 172 4.17 10.73 13.22
C ILE A 172 5.54 11.41 13.15
N HIS A 173 5.53 12.70 12.89
CA HIS A 173 6.70 13.57 12.90
C HIS A 173 6.53 14.61 14.00
N VAL A 174 7.45 14.63 14.97
CA VAL A 174 7.44 15.60 16.09
C VAL A 174 8.02 16.96 15.70
N SER A 175 8.62 17.05 14.52
CA SER A 175 9.00 18.30 13.85
C SER A 175 9.12 18.08 12.34
N ARG A 176 9.21 19.15 11.56
CA ARG A 176 9.49 19.08 10.12
C ARG A 176 10.82 18.40 9.76
N LEU A 177 11.76 18.34 10.70
CA LEU A 177 13.09 17.74 10.52
C LEU A 177 13.17 16.30 11.03
N SER A 178 12.19 15.86 11.81
CA SER A 178 12.17 14.50 12.36
C SER A 178 11.83 13.46 11.30
N ASP A 179 12.46 12.29 11.42
CA ASP A 179 12.01 11.09 10.70
C ASP A 179 10.59 10.70 11.14
N GLY A 180 9.83 10.09 10.22
CA GLY A 180 8.46 9.66 10.51
C GLY A 180 8.44 8.32 11.26
N VAL A 181 7.95 8.32 12.49
CA VAL A 181 7.73 7.09 13.25
C VAL A 181 6.44 6.42 12.75
N LEU A 182 6.56 5.21 12.21
CA LEU A 182 5.41 4.43 11.74
C LEU A 182 4.69 3.72 12.90
N ILE A 183 3.43 4.07 13.10
CA ILE A 183 2.48 3.39 13.97
C ILE A 183 1.47 2.63 13.11
N ARG A 184 1.45 1.31 13.22
CA ARG A 184 0.44 0.48 12.55
C ARG A 184 -0.89 0.47 13.32
N PRO A 185 -2.03 0.14 12.68
CA PRO A 185 -3.33 0.08 13.35
C PRO A 185 -3.36 -0.82 14.59
N ASP A 186 -2.67 -1.96 14.56
CA ASP A 186 -2.55 -2.87 15.71
C ASP A 186 -1.83 -2.24 16.90
N GLN A 187 -0.78 -1.45 16.63
CA GLN A 187 -0.03 -0.72 17.66
C GLN A 187 -0.82 0.49 18.19
N ALA A 188 -1.55 1.18 17.32
CA ALA A 188 -2.35 2.35 17.68
C ALA A 188 -3.41 2.05 18.75
N ALA A 189 -3.94 0.82 18.77
CA ALA A 189 -4.95 0.39 19.74
C ALA A 189 -4.48 0.51 21.21
N GLN A 190 -3.16 0.45 21.45
CA GLN A 190 -2.56 0.52 22.79
C GLN A 190 -1.69 1.78 22.98
N LEU A 191 -1.59 2.64 21.97
CA LEU A 191 -0.62 3.75 21.91
C LEU A 191 -0.69 4.72 23.10
N PHE A 192 -1.87 4.94 23.68
CA PHE A 192 -2.07 5.85 24.81
C PHE A 192 -1.67 5.25 26.17
N THR A 193 -1.54 3.92 26.24
CA THR A 193 -1.21 3.17 27.46
C THR A 193 0.14 2.47 27.40
N ASP A 194 0.70 2.31 26.20
CA ASP A 194 2.01 1.72 25.99
C ASP A 194 3.09 2.63 26.59
N GLU A 195 3.92 2.06 27.46
CA GLU A 195 5.02 2.72 28.15
C GLU A 195 6.36 2.52 27.44
N THR A 196 6.38 1.75 26.35
CA THR A 196 7.59 1.47 25.59
C THR A 196 8.19 2.77 25.04
N PRO A 197 9.43 3.11 25.41
CA PRO A 197 10.09 4.30 24.87
C PRO A 197 10.30 4.17 23.37
N ILE A 198 9.92 5.23 22.64
CA ILE A 198 10.17 5.39 21.21
C ILE A 198 11.13 6.57 21.06
N HIS A 199 12.10 6.45 20.16
CA HIS A 199 12.92 7.58 19.73
C HIS A 199 12.19 8.34 18.62
N TRP A 200 11.71 9.54 18.93
CA TRP A 200 10.90 10.36 18.02
C TRP A 200 11.73 11.30 17.16
N GLY A 201 12.97 11.59 17.55
CA GLY A 201 13.87 12.51 16.85
C GLY A 201 14.59 13.43 17.81
N VAL A 202 15.04 14.57 17.29
CA VAL A 202 15.82 15.57 18.04
C VAL A 202 15.07 16.89 18.00
N HIS A 203 14.95 17.57 19.14
CA HIS A 203 14.28 18.85 19.24
C HIS A 203 15.12 19.94 18.53
N PRO A 204 14.54 20.66 17.54
CA PRO A 204 15.29 21.55 16.66
C PRO A 204 15.99 22.71 17.37
N ALA A 205 15.40 23.23 18.46
CA ALA A 205 15.96 24.38 19.19
C ALA A 205 17.01 24.00 20.24
N SER A 206 16.83 22.85 20.91
CA SER A 206 17.67 22.47 22.06
C SER A 206 18.68 21.38 21.73
N ALA A 207 18.59 20.78 20.54
CA ALA A 207 19.37 19.61 20.12
C ALA A 207 19.26 18.39 21.06
N MET A 208 18.25 18.35 21.94
CA MET A 208 17.99 17.23 22.83
C MET A 208 17.19 16.13 22.13
N GLU A 209 17.51 14.88 22.41
CA GLU A 209 16.71 13.74 21.95
C GLU A 209 15.30 13.77 22.57
N ILE A 210 14.31 13.47 21.73
CA ILE A 210 12.91 13.29 22.13
C ILE A 210 12.67 11.79 22.21
N VAL A 211 12.84 11.22 23.41
CA VAL A 211 12.66 9.79 23.68
C VAL A 211 11.63 9.59 24.76
N GLY A 212 10.67 8.69 24.52
CA GLY A 212 9.67 8.33 25.51
C GLY A 212 8.44 7.67 24.89
N PRO A 213 7.52 7.14 25.70
CA PRO A 213 6.25 6.66 25.20
C PRO A 213 5.44 7.82 24.58
N PHE A 214 4.57 7.49 23.63
CA PHE A 214 3.73 8.48 22.93
C PHE A 214 3.00 9.43 23.89
N ARG A 215 2.48 8.89 24.99
CA ARG A 215 1.76 9.66 26.03
C ARG A 215 2.57 10.79 26.67
N GLN A 216 3.91 10.65 26.71
CA GLN A 216 4.81 11.63 27.32
C GLN A 216 5.47 12.52 26.28
N ALA A 217 5.90 11.93 25.16
CA ALA A 217 6.73 12.61 24.17
C ALA A 217 5.95 13.38 23.10
N VAL A 218 4.72 12.97 22.77
CA VAL A 218 3.96 13.51 21.62
C VAL A 218 2.57 13.99 22.02
N LEU A 219 1.87 13.20 22.84
CA LEU A 219 0.48 13.50 23.22
C LEU A 219 0.29 14.90 23.86
N PRO A 220 1.19 15.41 24.74
CA PRO A 220 1.01 16.75 25.29
C PRO A 220 0.97 17.82 24.20
N ASP A 221 1.78 17.66 23.15
CA ASP A 221 1.85 18.65 22.07
C ASP A 221 0.67 18.56 21.09
N LEU A 222 0.11 17.37 20.89
CA LEU A 222 -1.17 17.19 20.18
C LEU A 222 -2.32 17.83 20.95
N LEU A 223 -2.43 17.56 22.25
CA LEU A 223 -3.50 18.09 23.09
C LEU A 223 -3.42 19.61 23.24
N ASP A 224 -2.22 20.20 23.20
CA ASP A 224 -2.05 21.64 23.21
C ASP A 224 -2.78 22.35 22.03
N VAL A 225 -2.88 21.69 20.87
CA VAL A 225 -3.70 22.19 19.74
C VAL A 225 -5.16 21.76 19.89
N ILE A 226 -5.42 20.49 20.20
CA ILE A 226 -6.77 19.90 20.16
C ILE A 226 -7.68 20.41 21.29
N ASP A 227 -7.14 20.69 22.49
CA ASP A 227 -7.92 21.13 23.65
C ASP A 227 -8.07 22.66 23.74
N ARG A 228 -7.49 23.39 22.79
CA ARG A 228 -7.58 24.85 22.69
C ARG A 228 -8.34 25.26 21.42
N PRO A 229 -8.90 26.48 21.37
CA PRO A 229 -9.44 27.03 20.13
C PRO A 229 -8.36 27.00 19.03
N HIS A 230 -8.66 26.29 17.95
CA HIS A 230 -7.76 26.15 16.81
C HIS A 230 -8.56 26.27 15.51
N GLU A 231 -7.86 26.62 14.44
CA GLU A 231 -8.41 26.75 13.09
C GLU A 231 -8.05 25.53 12.26
N ARG A 232 -8.91 25.17 11.31
CA ARG A 232 -8.65 24.11 10.34
C ARG A 232 -8.46 24.72 8.95
N HIS A 233 -7.32 24.44 8.33
CA HIS A 233 -6.98 24.97 7.00
C HIS A 233 -6.75 23.81 6.01
N CYS A 234 -7.56 23.74 4.96
CA CYS A 234 -7.45 22.67 3.95
C CYS A 234 -6.33 22.97 2.95
N GLY A 235 -5.37 22.06 2.80
CA GLY A 235 -4.27 22.15 1.82
C GLY A 235 -3.34 23.35 2.00
N LEU A 236 -3.47 24.09 3.10
CA LEU A 236 -2.68 25.27 3.41
C LEU A 236 -1.88 25.01 4.69
N LEU A 237 -0.57 25.07 4.59
CA LEU A 237 0.32 25.06 5.75
C LEU A 237 0.29 26.44 6.42
N VAL A 238 0.05 26.44 7.72
CA VAL A 238 -0.07 27.64 8.56
C VAL A 238 0.78 27.48 9.83
N PRO A 239 1.34 28.56 10.39
CA PRO A 239 1.34 29.92 9.86
C PRO A 239 2.30 30.06 8.66
N PRO A 240 2.11 31.07 7.79
CA PRO A 240 3.04 31.37 6.70
C PRO A 240 4.32 32.00 7.28
N VAL A 241 5.16 31.20 7.94
CA VAL A 241 6.45 31.69 8.47
C VAL A 241 7.42 32.01 7.34
N THR A 242 8.40 32.86 7.64
CA THR A 242 9.45 33.36 6.73
C THR A 242 10.37 32.27 6.15
N TYR A 243 10.32 31.05 6.68
CA TYR A 243 11.00 29.86 6.18
C TYR A 243 9.92 28.95 5.59
N GLN A 244 9.71 28.96 4.27
CA GLN A 244 8.58 28.28 3.61
C GLN A 244 8.46 26.81 4.07
N PRO A 245 7.52 26.46 4.97
CA PRO A 245 7.30 25.07 5.30
C PRO A 245 6.61 24.44 4.09
N ALA A 246 7.27 23.47 3.47
CA ALA A 246 6.71 22.73 2.36
C ALA A 246 6.19 21.38 2.87
N TRP A 247 5.04 20.97 2.35
CA TRP A 247 4.60 19.60 2.53
C TRP A 247 5.60 18.66 1.83
N PRO A 248 6.18 17.66 2.51
CA PRO A 248 7.25 16.85 1.93
C PRO A 248 6.85 16.24 0.59
N GLU A 249 7.80 16.16 -0.35
CA GLU A 249 7.55 15.59 -1.69
C GLU A 249 7.01 14.16 -1.61
N ALA A 250 7.55 13.36 -0.70
CA ALA A 250 7.10 11.99 -0.43
C ALA A 250 5.63 11.91 0.00
N TYR A 251 5.01 13.01 0.44
CA TYR A 251 3.62 13.06 0.90
C TYR A 251 2.71 13.89 -0.02
N GLN A 252 3.21 14.42 -1.16
CA GLN A 252 2.43 15.32 -2.01
C GLN A 252 1.10 14.75 -2.52
N ALA A 253 1.01 13.43 -2.69
CA ALA A 253 -0.22 12.75 -3.09
C ALA A 253 -1.24 12.61 -1.93
N PHE A 254 -0.83 12.82 -0.68
CA PHE A 254 -1.74 12.96 0.46
C PHE A 254 -2.13 14.43 0.61
N ASN A 255 -3.40 14.73 0.29
CA ASN A 255 -3.98 16.00 0.71
C ASN A 255 -4.06 16.06 2.25
N PHE A 256 -4.05 17.27 2.80
CA PHE A 256 -3.95 17.45 4.24
C PHE A 256 -4.82 18.58 4.77
N TYR A 257 -5.05 18.55 6.08
CA TYR A 257 -5.55 19.68 6.85
C TYR A 257 -4.50 20.12 7.87
N SER A 258 -4.34 21.42 8.06
CA SER A 258 -3.58 21.99 9.18
C SER A 258 -4.53 22.31 10.31
N LEU A 259 -4.29 21.75 11.50
CA LEU A 259 -4.92 22.12 12.76
C LEU A 259 -4.02 23.13 13.44
N HIS A 260 -4.40 24.41 13.43
CA HIS A 260 -3.54 25.51 13.86
C HIS A 260 -4.06 26.19 15.11
N ARG A 261 -3.26 26.14 16.16
CA ARG A 261 -3.46 26.95 17.35
C ARG A 261 -2.62 28.22 17.22
N PRO A 262 -3.24 29.42 17.19
CA PRO A 262 -2.49 30.66 17.15
C PRO A 262 -1.64 30.83 18.41
N GLY A 263 -0.67 31.75 18.32
CA GLY A 263 0.13 32.14 19.47
C GLY A 263 -0.73 32.82 20.55
N THR A 264 -0.36 32.62 21.80
CA THR A 264 -1.00 33.29 22.94
C THR A 264 -0.73 34.80 22.83
N PRO A 265 -1.73 35.68 23.08
CA PRO A 265 -1.50 37.12 23.08
C PRO A 265 -0.35 37.52 24.02
N GLY A 266 0.65 38.25 23.51
CA GLY A 266 1.85 38.61 24.25
C GLY A 266 2.97 37.55 24.23
N ASN A 267 2.73 36.42 23.59
CA ASN A 267 3.73 35.39 23.27
C ASN A 267 3.40 34.75 21.92
N GLU A 268 3.36 35.57 20.87
CA GLU A 268 2.86 35.18 19.55
C GLU A 268 3.66 34.02 18.92
N LEU A 269 4.90 33.81 19.37
CA LEU A 269 5.80 32.75 18.89
C LEU A 269 5.46 31.37 19.45
N ASP A 270 4.60 31.24 20.47
CA ASP A 270 4.27 29.93 21.04
C ASP A 270 3.24 29.12 20.23
N TRP A 271 2.87 29.59 19.03
CA TRP A 271 1.93 28.91 18.13
C TRP A 271 2.34 27.47 17.81
N ARG A 272 1.34 26.65 17.46
CA ARG A 272 1.56 25.25 17.07
C ARG A 272 0.58 24.80 16.01
N THR A 273 1.06 24.01 15.07
CA THR A 273 0.26 23.39 14.02
C THR A 273 0.53 21.90 13.95
N TRP A 274 -0.54 21.11 13.90
CA TRP A 274 -0.47 19.71 13.51
C TRP A 274 -1.09 19.52 12.13
N VAL A 275 -0.31 18.99 11.20
CA VAL A 275 -0.75 18.70 9.84
C VAL A 275 -1.18 17.25 9.75
N VAL A 276 -2.40 17.03 9.31
CA VAL A 276 -3.05 15.73 9.16
C VAL A 276 -3.09 15.36 7.68
N GLY A 277 -2.16 14.50 7.25
CA GLY A 277 -2.14 13.94 5.90
C GLY A 277 -3.12 12.78 5.76
N VAL A 278 -3.92 12.80 4.70
CA VAL A 278 -5.03 11.87 4.48
C VAL A 278 -4.80 11.02 3.24
N ALA A 279 -4.88 9.70 3.40
CA ALA A 279 -4.89 8.73 2.33
C ALA A 279 -6.32 8.30 1.99
N TYR A 280 -6.59 7.98 0.72
CA TYR A 280 -7.86 7.42 0.29
C TYR A 280 -7.72 5.97 -0.10
N GLU A 281 -8.58 5.14 0.48
CA GLU A 281 -8.67 3.71 0.17
C GLU A 281 -10.12 3.39 -0.21
N ASN A 282 -10.35 3.01 -1.47
CA ASN A 282 -11.69 2.71 -2.00
C ASN A 282 -12.71 3.84 -1.75
N GLY A 283 -12.28 5.09 -1.95
CA GLY A 283 -13.12 6.28 -1.77
C GLY A 283 -13.33 6.68 -0.32
N ARG A 284 -12.71 6.01 0.67
CA ARG A 284 -12.81 6.37 2.09
C ARG A 284 -11.51 7.02 2.58
N PRO A 285 -11.57 8.18 3.26
CA PRO A 285 -10.38 8.83 3.81
C PRO A 285 -9.92 8.19 5.12
N TYR A 286 -8.60 8.15 5.31
CA TYR A 286 -7.91 7.66 6.51
C TYR A 286 -6.71 8.55 6.84
N VAL A 287 -6.36 8.66 8.13
CA VAL A 287 -5.17 9.37 8.56
C VAL A 287 -3.93 8.54 8.21
N ALA A 288 -2.97 9.15 7.53
CA ALA A 288 -1.71 8.51 7.13
C ALA A 288 -0.48 9.23 7.71
N VAL A 289 -0.59 10.53 7.98
CA VAL A 289 0.52 11.34 8.49
C VAL A 289 0.01 12.33 9.55
N LEU A 290 0.75 12.45 10.65
CA LEU A 290 0.68 13.58 11.58
C LEU A 290 2.04 14.24 11.64
N MET A 291 2.12 15.54 11.36
CA MET A 291 3.38 16.27 11.38
C MET A 291 3.24 17.58 12.14
N GLN A 292 4.11 17.78 13.11
CA GLN A 292 4.13 18.98 13.94
C GLN A 292 4.97 20.09 13.30
N PHE A 293 4.43 21.30 13.34
CA PHE A 293 5.12 22.55 13.05
C PHE A 293 4.91 23.49 14.24
N PHE A 294 5.98 24.16 14.66
CA PHE A 294 5.98 25.13 15.75
C PHE A 294 7.12 26.11 15.49
N TRP A 295 7.18 27.18 16.27
CA TRP A 295 8.26 28.14 16.13
C TRP A 295 9.62 27.54 16.51
N GLU A 296 10.61 27.78 15.67
CA GLU A 296 12.01 27.39 15.86
C GLU A 296 12.86 28.69 15.89
N PRO A 297 13.72 28.89 16.89
CA PRO A 297 14.62 30.05 16.99
C PRO A 297 15.71 30.10 15.92
#